data_AF-D6WUL9-F1
#
_entry.id   AF-D6WUL9-F1
#
_cell.length_a   1.000
_cell.length_b   1.000
_cell.length_c   1.000
_cell.angle_alpha   90.00
_cell.angle_beta   90.00
_cell.angle_gamma   90.00
#
_symmetry.space_group_name_H-M   'P 1'
#
loop_
_entity.id
_entity.type
_entity.pdbx_description
1 polymer ?
#
loop_
_entity_poly.entity_id
_entity_poly.type
_entity_poly.pdbx_seq_one_letter_code
_entity_poly.pdbx_strand_id
1 'polypeptide(L)'
;MSSVEFKNLNKDVEMESFVSIKSIKVDEKFCVKAFKKVATKFGTKVMVDCEGFSSILPHRFTDRLNDEQIGYWNEKIKSGNIKLFMVSKGPMGNTTKIEFFEE
;
A
#
# COMPACT_ATOMS: atom_id res chain seq x y z
N MET A 1 -41.43 10.11 17.22
CA MET A 1 -40.78 8.98 16.52
C MET A 1 -39.92 9.56 15.41
N SER A 2 -38.63 9.76 15.65
CA SER A 2 -37.71 10.29 14.63
C SER A 2 -37.11 9.14 13.83
N SER A 3 -37.55 9.01 12.59
CA SER A 3 -36.93 8.18 11.57
C SER A 3 -35.54 8.73 11.25
N VAL A 4 -34.51 8.17 11.87
CA VAL A 4 -33.12 8.48 11.55
C VAL A 4 -32.80 7.88 10.18
N GLU A 5 -32.48 8.74 9.21
CA GLU A 5 -32.05 8.36 7.86
C GLU A 5 -30.68 7.67 7.91
N PHE A 6 -30.68 6.33 7.86
CA PHE A 6 -29.45 5.52 7.81
C PHE A 6 -28.77 5.49 6.43
N LYS A 7 -29.18 6.33 5.46
CA LYS A 7 -28.68 6.24 4.07
C LYS A 7 -27.28 6.81 3.83
N ASN A 8 -26.67 7.50 4.80
CA ASN A 8 -25.37 8.16 4.63
C ASN A 8 -24.18 7.49 5.36
N LEU A 9 -24.37 6.35 6.04
CA LEU A 9 -23.30 5.71 6.83
C LEU A 9 -22.44 4.69 6.06
N ASN A 10 -22.76 4.38 4.80
CA ASN A 10 -22.09 3.32 4.04
C ASN A 10 -21.02 3.77 3.03
N LYS A 11 -20.73 5.07 2.91
CA LYS A 11 -19.69 5.55 1.97
C LYS A 11 -18.25 5.42 2.49
N ASP A 12 -18.07 5.27 3.82
CA ASP A 12 -16.74 5.25 4.45
C ASP A 12 -16.25 3.84 4.84
N VAL A 13 -16.96 2.79 4.41
CA VAL A 13 -16.57 1.39 4.65
C VAL A 13 -16.20 0.69 3.34
N GLU A 14 -15.63 1.41 2.38
CA GLU A 14 -14.78 0.77 1.38
C GLU A 14 -13.44 0.46 2.05
N MET A 15 -13.42 -0.60 2.86
CA MET A 15 -12.16 -1.16 3.33
C MET A 15 -11.37 -1.59 2.10
N GLU A 16 -10.28 -0.88 1.79
CA GLU A 16 -9.37 -1.29 0.74
C GLU A 16 -8.96 -2.75 1.00
N SER A 17 -9.11 -3.59 -0.02
CA SER A 17 -8.93 -5.04 0.14
C SER A 17 -7.49 -5.31 0.56
N PHE A 18 -7.28 -6.12 1.60
CA PHE A 18 -5.93 -6.53 1.96
C PHE A 18 -5.48 -7.69 1.05
N VAL A 19 -4.45 -7.46 0.24
CA VAL A 19 -3.94 -8.45 -0.71
C VAL A 19 -2.53 -8.86 -0.31
N SER A 20 -2.28 -10.17 -0.31
CA SER A 20 -0.93 -10.70 -0.07
C SER A 20 -0.01 -10.31 -1.22
N ILE A 21 1.21 -9.87 -0.91
CA ILE A 21 2.22 -9.52 -1.93
C ILE A 21 2.51 -10.69 -2.90
N LYS A 22 2.28 -11.94 -2.46
CA LYS A 22 2.48 -13.16 -3.27
C LYS A 22 1.35 -13.41 -4.28
N SER A 23 0.17 -12.82 -4.08
CA SER A 23 -0.98 -12.94 -4.97
C SER A 23 -1.11 -11.79 -5.97
N ILE A 24 -0.20 -10.82 -5.94
CA ILE A 24 -0.16 -9.71 -6.88
C ILE A 24 0.27 -10.24 -8.25
N LYS A 25 -0.50 -9.88 -9.30
CA LYS A 25 -0.20 -10.25 -10.68
C LYS A 25 1.17 -9.72 -11.11
N VAL A 26 1.92 -10.56 -11.82
CA VAL A 26 3.27 -10.25 -12.28
C VAL A 26 3.21 -9.24 -13.43
N ASP A 27 4.13 -8.28 -13.41
CA ASP A 27 4.29 -7.20 -14.40
C ASP A 27 3.10 -6.22 -14.53
N GLU A 28 2.08 -6.36 -13.70
CA GLU A 28 0.97 -5.39 -13.61
C GLU A 28 1.37 -4.20 -12.74
N LYS A 29 1.08 -2.98 -13.22
CA LYS A 29 1.38 -1.72 -12.54
C LYS A 29 0.24 -1.35 -11.60
N PHE A 30 0.56 -1.11 -10.34
CA PHE A 30 -0.40 -0.63 -9.34
C PHE A 30 0.01 0.74 -8.85
N CYS A 31 -0.87 1.73 -9.00
CA CYS A 31 -0.62 3.10 -8.56
C CYS A 31 -0.56 3.15 -7.03
N VAL A 32 0.53 3.67 -6.49
CA VAL A 32 0.75 3.80 -5.05
C VAL A 32 0.14 5.10 -4.56
N LYS A 33 -0.71 5.00 -3.53
CA LYS A 33 -1.32 6.14 -2.84
C LYS A 33 -0.50 6.58 -1.63
N ALA A 34 0.00 5.62 -0.85
CA ALA A 34 0.75 5.91 0.36
C ALA A 34 1.58 4.71 0.84
N PHE A 35 2.59 5.00 1.64
CA PHE A 35 3.29 4.05 2.50
C PHE A 35 2.96 4.33 3.96
N LYS A 36 2.84 3.27 4.76
CA LYS A 36 2.56 3.35 6.20
C LYS A 36 3.38 2.31 6.95
N LYS A 37 3.75 2.60 8.19
CA LYS A 37 4.22 1.57 9.11
C LYS A 37 3.04 0.98 9.87
N VAL A 38 2.95 -0.34 9.90
CA VAL A 38 1.91 -1.08 10.61
C VAL A 38 2.53 -2.05 11.61
N ALA A 39 1.98 -2.10 12.82
CA ALA A 39 2.39 -3.08 13.81
C ALA A 39 1.78 -4.44 13.46
N THR A 40 2.63 -5.47 13.38
CA THR A 40 2.20 -6.85 13.19
C THR A 40 2.65 -7.71 14.35
N LYS A 41 2.16 -8.95 14.45
CA LYS A 41 2.67 -9.94 15.43
C LYS A 41 4.17 -10.24 15.30
N PHE A 42 4.78 -9.88 14.17
CA PHE A 42 6.21 -10.05 13.88
C PHE A 42 6.98 -8.72 13.90
N GLY A 43 6.46 -7.73 14.62
CA GLY A 43 7.02 -6.38 14.70
C GLY A 43 6.46 -5.43 13.65
N THR A 44 7.04 -4.24 13.58
CA THR A 44 6.64 -3.20 12.63
C THR A 44 7.02 -3.62 11.21
N LYS A 45 6.09 -3.45 10.27
CA LYS A 45 6.29 -3.67 8.83
C LYS A 45 5.86 -2.46 8.04
N VAL A 46 6.36 -2.36 6.81
CA VAL A 46 5.90 -1.34 5.86
C VAL A 46 4.74 -1.91 5.07
N MET A 47 3.64 -1.18 5.05
CA MET A 47 2.48 -1.41 4.21
C MET A 47 2.49 -0.38 3.08
N VAL A 48 2.05 -0.80 1.90
CA VAL A 48 1.79 0.07 0.76
C VAL A 48 0.29 0.03 0.47
N ASP A 49 -0.29 1.22 0.34
CA ASP A 49 -1.65 1.42 -0.13
C ASP A 49 -1.58 1.72 -1.62
N CYS A 50 -2.23 0.88 -2.41
CA CYS A 50 -2.35 1.01 -3.85
C CYS A 50 -3.80 1.34 -4.21
N GLU A 51 -4.03 1.74 -5.45
CA GLU A 51 -5.38 1.89 -5.98
C GLU A 51 -6.13 0.55 -5.98
N GLY A 52 -7.07 0.41 -5.03
CA GLY A 52 -7.96 -0.74 -4.89
C GLY A 52 -7.51 -1.79 -3.87
N PHE A 53 -6.31 -1.71 -3.30
CA PHE A 53 -5.86 -2.66 -2.27
C PHE A 53 -4.68 -2.13 -1.44
N SER A 54 -4.50 -2.72 -0.26
CA SER A 54 -3.30 -2.54 0.57
C SER A 54 -2.52 -3.85 0.67
N SER A 55 -1.20 -3.76 0.80
CA SER A 55 -0.34 -4.93 0.98
C SER A 55 0.83 -4.67 1.92
N ILE A 56 1.20 -5.67 2.71
CA ILE A 56 2.43 -5.63 3.51
C ILE A 56 3.63 -5.97 2.61
N LEU A 57 4.61 -5.07 2.57
CA LEU A 57 5.84 -5.28 1.83
C LEU A 57 6.75 -6.31 2.54
N PRO A 58 7.61 -7.01 1.77
CA PRO A 58 8.63 -7.88 2.34
C PRO A 58 9.53 -7.15 3.35
N HIS A 59 10.02 -7.88 4.36
CA HIS A 59 10.74 -7.30 5.50
C HIS A 59 11.92 -6.40 5.10
N ARG A 60 12.63 -6.71 4.00
CA ARG A 60 13.72 -5.89 3.43
C ARG A 60 13.36 -4.42 3.19
N PHE A 61 12.08 -4.10 3.01
CA PHE A 61 11.62 -2.71 2.87
C PHE A 61 11.44 -2.01 4.21
N THR A 62 11.19 -2.76 5.28
CA THR A 62 11.11 -2.21 6.64
C THR A 62 12.46 -1.62 7.07
N ASP A 63 13.56 -2.27 6.69
CA ASP A 63 14.90 -1.81 7.04
C ASP A 63 15.37 -0.65 6.14
N ARG A 64 14.78 -0.53 4.95
CA ARG A 64 15.16 0.45 3.92
C ARG A 64 14.30 1.71 3.87
N LEU A 65 13.08 1.66 4.41
CA LEU A 65 12.12 2.76 4.42
C LEU A 65 11.85 3.18 5.86
N ASN A 66 12.61 4.15 6.33
CA ASN A 66 12.40 4.80 7.61
C ASN A 66 11.23 5.82 7.53
N ASP A 67 10.88 6.44 8.66
CA ASP A 67 9.73 7.34 8.72
C ASP A 67 9.93 8.62 7.90
N GLU A 68 11.16 9.11 7.82
CA GLU A 68 11.52 10.28 7.00
C GLU A 68 11.32 10.00 5.51
N GLN A 69 11.82 8.86 5.03
CA GLN A 69 11.65 8.42 3.64
C GLN A 69 10.18 8.18 3.30
N ILE A 70 9.43 7.54 4.20
CA ILE A 70 7.98 7.33 4.03
C ILE A 70 7.26 8.68 3.94
N GLY A 71 7.58 9.63 4.82
CA GLY A 71 7.02 10.99 4.80
C GLY A 71 7.30 11.68 3.48
N TYR A 72 8.56 11.67 3.03
CA TYR A 72 8.98 12.25 1.77
C TYR A 72 8.23 11.68 0.55
N TRP A 73 8.13 10.35 0.45
CA TRP A 73 7.40 9.71 -0.64
C TRP A 73 5.90 10.04 -0.61
N ASN A 74 5.28 9.98 0.57
CA ASN A 74 3.87 10.30 0.72
C ASN A 74 3.56 11.75 0.37
N GLU A 75 4.42 12.70 0.73
CA GLU A 75 4.25 14.10 0.37
C GLU A 75 4.33 14.29 -1.15
N LYS A 76 5.30 13.67 -1.82
CA LYS A 76 5.42 13.72 -3.28
C LYS A 76 4.23 13.11 -4.00
N ILE A 77 3.71 11.97 -3.51
CA ILE A 77 2.51 11.34 -4.07
C ILE A 77 1.29 12.24 -3.86
N LYS A 78 1.10 12.74 -2.63
CA LYS A 78 -0.07 13.58 -2.26
C LYS A 78 -0.10 14.92 -2.99
N SER A 79 1.06 15.54 -3.20
CA SER A 79 1.18 16.78 -3.97
C SER A 79 0.95 16.58 -5.48
N GLY A 80 0.94 15.34 -5.96
CA GLY A 80 0.85 15.02 -7.38
C GLY A 80 2.15 15.30 -8.15
N ASN A 81 3.27 15.52 -7.43
CA ASN A 81 4.58 15.77 -8.02
C ASN A 81 5.15 14.53 -8.72
N ILE A 82 4.73 13.34 -8.29
CA ILE A 82 5.12 12.06 -8.89
C ILE A 82 3.90 11.16 -9.02
N LYS A 83 3.90 10.27 -10.01
CA LYS A 83 3.09 9.04 -9.98
C LYS A 83 4.00 7.86 -9.68
N LEU A 84 3.84 7.27 -8.51
CA LEU A 84 4.62 6.11 -8.11
C LEU A 84 3.84 4.84 -8.39
N PHE A 85 4.46 3.87 -9.05
CA PHE A 85 3.87 2.57 -9.32
C PHE A 85 4.64 1.45 -8.63
N MET A 86 3.91 0.46 -8.14
CA MET A 86 4.44 -0.81 -7.67
C MET A 86 4.22 -1.89 -8.72
N VAL A 87 5.25 -2.69 -9.01
CA VAL A 87 5.15 -3.87 -9.86
C VAL A 87 5.74 -5.08 -9.16
N SER A 88 5.02 -6.20 -9.23
CA SER A 88 5.55 -7.52 -8.88
C SER A 88 6.32 -8.11 -10.07
N LYS A 89 7.56 -8.51 -9.85
CA LYS A 89 8.37 -9.28 -10.83
C LYS A 89 8.30 -10.79 -10.59
N GLY A 90 7.31 -11.23 -9.82
CA GLY A 90 7.13 -12.63 -9.47
C GLY A 90 7.98 -13.10 -8.28
N PRO A 91 7.96 -14.41 -8.00
CA PRO A 91 8.67 -14.99 -6.88
C PRO A 91 10.19 -14.94 -7.07
N MET A 92 10.90 -14.65 -5.99
CA MET A 92 12.36 -14.71 -5.87
C MET A 92 12.70 -15.50 -4.60
N GLY A 93 12.91 -16.81 -4.74
CA GLY A 93 13.00 -17.72 -3.60
C GLY A 93 11.69 -17.73 -2.79
N ASN A 94 11.78 -17.48 -1.47
CA ASN A 94 10.62 -17.50 -0.56
C ASN A 94 9.81 -16.18 -0.52
N THR A 95 10.24 -15.15 -1.27
CA THR A 95 9.63 -13.81 -1.30
C THR A 95 9.19 -13.43 -2.71
N THR A 96 8.53 -12.28 -2.86
CA THR A 96 8.19 -11.68 -4.14
C THR A 96 9.18 -10.56 -4.43
N LYS A 97 9.70 -10.49 -5.66
CA LYS A 97 10.48 -9.33 -6.13
C LYS A 97 9.49 -8.20 -6.45
N ILE A 98 9.69 -7.06 -5.80
CA ILE A 98 8.84 -5.87 -5.93
C ILE A 98 9.74 -4.72 -6.35
N GLU A 99 9.31 -3.98 -7.35
CA GLU A 99 9.98 -2.81 -7.88
C GLU A 99 9.03 -1.60 -7.83
N PHE A 100 9.61 -0.43 -7.58
CA PHE A 100 8.92 0.85 -7.60
C PHE A 100 9.55 1.72 -8.69
N PHE A 101 8.72 2.42 -9.45
CA PHE A 101 9.20 3.39 -10.44
C PHE A 101 8.27 4.60 -10.47
N GLU A 102 8.88 5.76 -10.70
CA GLU A 102 8.22 7.05 -10.85
C GLU A 102 7.91 7.31 -12.32
N GLU A 103 6.78 7.95 -12.57
CA GLU A 103 6.36 8.52 -13.86
C GLU A 103 5.96 9.99 -13.69
#